data_AF-A0A4P6JLF1-F1
#
_entry.id   AF-A0A4P6JLF1-F1
#
_cell.length_a   1.000
_cell.length_b   1.000
_cell.length_c   1.000
_cell.angle_alpha   90.00
_cell.angle_beta   90.00
_cell.angle_gamma   90.00
#
_symmetry.space_group_name_H-M   'P 1'
#
loop_
_entity.id
_entity.type
_entity.pdbx_description
1 polymer ?
#
loop_
_entity_poly.entity_id
_entity_poly.type
_entity_poly.pdbx_seq_one_letter_code
_entity_poly.pdbx_strand_id
1 'polypeptide(L)'
;MKQSQAQNGSPQPEGSRLRMAALSGLGPIAHDSSPVVADVIEHREQAVRRHTTGLEPLAEPSPAKKKPKGAASPAPKRGTNAGCLRSQFRRRVPAMLQMSEVECGAACLAMILRYYGRKTSISEISERYGVGRDGLSALNIVDAARDYGLRVRAVSLKDNNFRFVSLPAIIHWQFNHFIIVERWTPNNVDVVDPAMGHRRLSGEEFDQGFTGVVIMLEPGTQFVRHTGAPQVSLYTYVLQYIKRAPIILAQIVLASLLLQLFGLAVPLLTKVVVDKIIPFRALDILPLLGSGLLLVLLAQLIIMLLRASLLVYLQARIDSHIMPAFLEHMLTLPPHFFQKRSSGDILSRLNSNTIVRDMISNQLVSAFLDGSLVIVYLIILLSQSMIFGGFVFAIGLVQVVLLLATNGLMRTLTRRELEATGKTQGYVNELLTGMTTLKAMGAEQRAYGHWSNLFFNQLNSSIRRGYFSSVVNTFMLTLQTLSPLVLLWVGAIQVVQGKMDEGTMLALNALAASFLAPLASLVSSGQQLQIVSSHLERIADILDAQPEQDVQRVQKPPRLSGRIRLEHVGFQYE
;
A
#
# COMPACT_ATOMS: atom_id res chain seq x y z
N MET A 1 -59.21 -27.14 -1.81
CA MET A 1 -58.93 -28.57 -2.07
C MET A 1 -57.53 -28.89 -1.53
N LYS A 2 -57.48 -29.85 -0.59
CA LYS A 2 -56.39 -30.78 -0.14
C LYS A 2 -54.94 -30.49 -0.57
N GLN A 3 -54.02 -30.25 0.36
CA GLN A 3 -53.12 -31.21 1.07
C GLN A 3 -52.07 -31.92 0.18
N SER A 4 -50.77 -31.72 0.44
CA SER A 4 -49.86 -32.76 0.97
C SER A 4 -48.41 -32.25 1.17
N GLN A 5 -47.81 -32.67 2.28
CA GLN A 5 -46.41 -32.54 2.69
C GLN A 5 -45.51 -33.61 2.04
N ALA A 6 -44.19 -33.36 1.97
CA ALA A 6 -43.06 -34.28 2.24
C ALA A 6 -41.73 -33.58 1.88
N GLN A 7 -40.87 -33.17 2.83
CA GLN A 7 -39.80 -33.92 3.53
C GLN A 7 -38.47 -34.14 2.76
N ASN A 8 -37.44 -33.44 3.27
CA ASN A 8 -36.10 -33.92 3.69
C ASN A 8 -34.99 -34.25 2.67
N GLY A 9 -33.77 -33.75 2.95
CA GLY A 9 -32.50 -34.35 2.53
C GLY A 9 -31.40 -33.38 2.09
N SER A 10 -30.61 -32.87 3.04
CA SER A 10 -29.29 -32.26 2.81
C SER A 10 -28.19 -33.34 2.69
N PRO A 11 -27.04 -33.03 2.06
CA PRO A 11 -25.79 -33.67 2.45
C PRO A 11 -24.69 -32.65 2.80
N GLN A 12 -24.11 -32.82 3.99
CA GLN A 12 -22.76 -32.35 4.36
C GLN A 12 -21.72 -33.42 3.97
N PRO A 13 -20.43 -33.06 3.81
CA PRO A 13 -19.40 -33.97 3.31
C PRO A 13 -18.69 -34.73 4.44
N GLU A 14 -18.58 -36.05 4.31
CA GLU A 14 -17.72 -36.90 5.13
C GLU A 14 -16.26 -36.87 4.66
N GLY A 15 -15.35 -36.98 5.62
CA GLY A 15 -13.92 -36.81 5.45
C GLY A 15 -13.11 -38.10 5.27
N SER A 16 -11.85 -37.86 4.89
CA SER A 16 -10.64 -38.50 5.43
C SER A 16 -10.70 -39.99 5.78
N ARG A 17 -10.27 -40.84 4.84
CA ARG A 17 -9.53 -42.09 5.11
C ARG A 17 -8.93 -42.54 3.79
N LEU A 18 -7.60 -42.47 3.67
CA LEU A 18 -6.73 -43.38 2.91
C LEU A 18 -5.29 -42.88 3.07
N ARG A 19 -4.63 -43.41 4.11
CA ARG A 19 -3.18 -43.39 4.31
C ARG A 19 -2.68 -44.81 4.10
N MET A 20 -1.49 -44.90 3.52
CA MET A 20 -0.49 -45.97 3.72
C MET A 20 -0.85 -47.38 3.27
N ALA A 21 -0.51 -47.71 2.03
CA ALA A 21 0.02 -49.03 1.65
C ALA A 21 0.65 -48.95 0.25
N ALA A 22 1.93 -48.54 0.16
CA ALA A 22 2.83 -48.84 -0.96
C ALA A 22 4.20 -48.17 -0.76
N LEU A 23 4.95 -48.61 0.25
CA LEU A 23 6.38 -48.30 0.40
C LEU A 23 7.10 -49.57 0.85
N SER A 24 7.35 -50.46 -0.12
CA SER A 24 8.28 -51.58 0.01
C SER A 24 8.73 -52.00 -1.39
N GLY A 25 9.84 -51.45 -1.87
CA GLY A 25 10.39 -51.79 -3.18
C GLY A 25 11.44 -50.80 -3.68
N LEU A 26 12.51 -50.59 -2.91
CA LEU A 26 13.72 -49.92 -3.39
C LEU A 26 14.83 -50.97 -3.59
N GLY A 27 15.21 -51.19 -4.84
CA GLY A 27 16.52 -51.68 -5.26
C GLY A 27 17.16 -50.62 -6.18
N PRO A 28 18.50 -50.48 -6.22
CA PRO A 28 19.15 -49.31 -6.79
C PRO A 28 19.28 -49.45 -8.32
N ILE A 29 18.94 -48.40 -9.08
CA ILE A 29 19.24 -48.32 -10.51
C ILE A 29 20.13 -47.11 -10.77
N ALA A 30 21.23 -47.42 -11.45
CA ALA A 30 22.38 -46.58 -11.76
C ALA A 30 22.03 -45.36 -12.62
N HIS A 31 22.93 -44.37 -12.56
CA HIS A 31 23.01 -43.23 -13.46
C HIS A 31 23.02 -43.67 -14.92
N ASP A 32 21.98 -43.29 -15.66
CA ASP A 32 22.08 -43.13 -17.11
C ASP A 32 21.36 -41.83 -17.51
N SER A 33 22.14 -40.90 -18.04
CA SER A 33 21.68 -39.58 -18.45
C SER A 33 20.83 -39.70 -19.70
N SER A 34 19.51 -39.49 -19.55
CA SER A 34 18.54 -39.50 -20.65
C SER A 34 18.84 -38.43 -21.71
N PRO A 35 18.65 -38.72 -23.01
CA PRO A 35 18.84 -37.79 -24.14
C PRO A 35 18.01 -36.49 -24.03
N VAL A 36 16.99 -36.47 -23.16
CA VAL A 36 16.19 -35.27 -22.84
C VAL A 36 17.03 -34.18 -22.15
N VAL A 37 18.03 -34.55 -21.35
CA VAL A 37 18.91 -33.56 -20.67
C VAL A 37 19.89 -32.92 -21.65
N ALA A 38 20.39 -33.68 -22.63
CA ALA A 38 21.25 -33.16 -23.68
C ALA A 38 20.52 -32.17 -24.58
N ASP A 39 19.26 -32.46 -24.94
CA ASP A 39 18.43 -31.59 -25.78
C ASP A 39 18.05 -30.28 -25.06
N VAL A 40 17.85 -30.34 -23.74
CA VAL A 40 17.63 -29.14 -22.89
C VAL A 40 18.91 -28.30 -22.76
N ILE A 41 20.09 -28.92 -22.68
CA ILE A 41 21.37 -28.20 -22.66
C ILE A 41 21.64 -27.54 -24.02
N GLU A 42 21.33 -28.20 -25.12
CA GLU A 42 21.54 -27.67 -26.47
C GLU A 42 20.57 -26.50 -26.77
N HIS A 43 19.29 -26.63 -26.38
CA HIS A 43 18.33 -25.52 -26.42
C HIS A 43 18.75 -24.34 -25.53
N ARG A 44 19.31 -24.61 -24.35
CA ARG A 44 19.87 -23.58 -23.45
C ARG A 44 21.03 -22.84 -24.12
N GLU A 45 21.95 -23.54 -24.76
CA GLU A 45 23.09 -22.91 -25.44
C GLU A 45 22.68 -22.07 -26.66
N GLN A 46 21.67 -22.51 -27.43
CA GLN A 46 21.16 -21.77 -28.57
C GLN A 46 20.36 -20.51 -28.16
N ALA A 47 19.56 -20.59 -27.08
CA ALA A 47 18.83 -19.45 -26.55
C ALA A 47 19.76 -18.39 -25.94
N VAL A 48 20.81 -18.82 -25.21
CA VAL A 48 21.84 -17.91 -24.68
C VAL A 48 22.54 -17.18 -25.84
N ARG A 49 22.97 -17.89 -26.90
CA ARG A 49 23.65 -17.27 -28.05
C ARG A 49 22.81 -16.24 -28.80
N ARG A 50 21.49 -16.40 -28.88
CA ARG A 50 20.60 -15.44 -29.55
C ARG A 50 20.39 -14.15 -28.75
N HIS A 51 20.58 -14.18 -27.44
CA HIS A 51 20.35 -13.04 -26.54
C HIS A 51 21.64 -12.42 -25.96
N THR A 52 22.82 -13.01 -26.18
CA THR A 52 24.12 -12.52 -25.64
C THR A 52 25.07 -11.90 -26.67
N THR A 53 24.62 -11.62 -27.90
CA THR A 53 25.42 -10.94 -28.93
C THR A 53 25.75 -9.49 -28.49
N GLY A 54 26.85 -9.33 -27.73
CA GLY A 54 27.33 -8.04 -27.24
C GLY A 54 27.93 -8.02 -25.83
N LEU A 55 27.95 -9.15 -25.10
CA LEU A 55 28.44 -9.21 -23.71
C LEU A 55 29.87 -9.77 -23.63
N GLU A 56 30.74 -9.11 -22.87
CA GLU A 56 32.13 -9.55 -22.63
C GLU A 56 32.20 -10.70 -21.61
N PRO A 57 32.96 -11.79 -21.89
CA PRO A 57 33.27 -12.80 -20.89
C PRO A 57 34.36 -12.33 -19.90
N LEU A 58 34.25 -12.75 -18.64
CA LEU A 58 35.24 -12.48 -17.58
C LEU A 58 36.59 -13.14 -17.91
N ALA A 59 37.66 -12.33 -17.96
CA ALA A 59 39.03 -12.82 -18.17
C ALA A 59 39.57 -13.56 -16.93
N GLU A 60 40.21 -14.71 -17.16
CA GLU A 60 40.90 -15.48 -16.12
C GLU A 60 42.16 -14.74 -15.62
N PRO A 61 42.48 -14.79 -14.31
CA PRO A 61 43.64 -14.11 -13.76
C PRO A 61 44.96 -14.81 -14.15
N SER A 62 45.89 -14.04 -14.71
CA SER A 62 47.27 -14.44 -15.02
C SER A 62 48.07 -14.81 -13.76
N PRO A 63 48.95 -15.84 -13.78
CA PRO A 63 49.65 -16.30 -12.58
C PRO A 63 50.75 -15.31 -12.13
N ALA A 64 50.70 -14.95 -10.85
CA ALA A 64 51.57 -13.98 -10.22
C ALA A 64 53.06 -14.37 -10.21
N LYS A 65 53.92 -13.49 -10.75
CA LYS A 65 55.38 -13.56 -10.59
C LYS A 65 55.79 -13.06 -9.19
N LYS A 66 56.44 -13.92 -8.41
CA LYS A 66 57.13 -13.59 -7.14
C LYS A 66 58.44 -12.83 -7.40
N LYS A 67 58.71 -11.77 -6.63
CA LYS A 67 60.03 -11.29 -6.15
C LYS A 67 59.86 -10.03 -5.25
N PRO A 68 60.85 -9.62 -4.44
CA PRO A 68 61.35 -10.28 -3.22
C PRO A 68 61.18 -9.38 -1.97
N LYS A 69 61.48 -9.96 -0.78
CA LYS A 69 61.49 -9.27 0.52
C LYS A 69 62.64 -8.26 0.63
N GLY A 70 62.34 -7.09 1.22
CA GLY A 70 63.32 -6.29 1.98
C GLY A 70 63.35 -4.80 1.65
N ALA A 71 62.77 -3.97 2.53
CA ALA A 71 63.32 -2.70 3.05
C ALA A 71 62.20 -1.94 3.79
N ALA A 72 62.47 -1.61 5.07
CA ALA A 72 61.57 -0.88 5.95
C ALA A 72 61.88 0.62 5.93
N SER A 73 60.83 1.46 5.92
CA SER A 73 60.75 2.82 6.54
C SER A 73 59.45 3.53 6.10
N PRO A 74 58.98 4.56 6.82
CA PRO A 74 58.44 4.53 8.17
C PRO A 74 56.94 4.92 8.19
N ALA A 75 56.26 4.58 9.28
CA ALA A 75 54.85 4.89 9.50
C ALA A 75 54.55 6.41 9.52
N PRO A 76 53.49 6.89 8.85
CA PRO A 76 52.98 8.22 9.11
C PRO A 76 52.05 8.19 10.32
N LYS A 77 52.30 9.18 11.17
CA LYS A 77 51.72 9.52 12.46
C LYS A 77 50.19 9.39 12.54
N ARG A 78 49.72 8.90 13.69
CA ARG A 78 48.34 8.96 14.19
C ARG A 78 47.79 10.39 14.05
N GLY A 79 46.94 10.60 13.06
CA GLY A 79 46.02 11.73 12.96
C GLY A 79 44.63 11.27 13.39
N THR A 80 44.11 11.87 14.45
CA THR A 80 42.76 11.71 14.97
C THR A 80 41.72 12.08 13.92
N ASN A 81 41.09 11.09 13.30
CA ASN A 81 39.82 11.25 12.58
C ASN A 81 38.80 10.26 13.16
N ALA A 82 38.23 10.66 14.29
CA ALA A 82 36.96 10.11 14.77
C ALA A 82 35.87 10.52 13.77
N GLY A 83 35.59 9.65 12.80
CA GLY A 83 34.64 10.02 11.75
C GLY A 83 34.39 9.01 10.65
N CYS A 84 34.38 7.69 10.92
CA CYS A 84 33.66 6.74 10.05
C CYS A 84 33.55 5.33 10.66
N LEU A 85 32.91 5.21 11.82
CA LEU A 85 32.39 3.91 12.28
C LEU A 85 30.86 4.01 12.30
N ARG A 86 30.29 4.15 11.10
CA ARG A 86 28.84 4.02 10.91
C ARG A 86 28.52 2.53 10.82
N SER A 87 27.76 2.06 11.79
CA SER A 87 27.25 0.70 11.91
C SER A 87 26.78 0.12 10.58
N GLN A 88 27.27 -1.08 10.24
CA GLN A 88 26.80 -1.93 9.15
C GLN A 88 25.40 -2.49 9.46
N PHE A 89 24.42 -1.63 9.69
CA PHE A 89 23.04 -2.01 9.37
C PHE A 89 22.94 -2.01 7.85
N ARG A 90 23.21 -3.17 7.24
CA ARG A 90 23.02 -3.40 5.80
C ARG A 90 21.59 -2.99 5.45
N ARG A 91 21.44 -1.91 4.69
CA ARG A 91 20.15 -1.48 4.15
C ARG A 91 19.59 -2.65 3.32
N ARG A 92 18.29 -2.92 3.43
CA ARG A 92 17.56 -3.77 2.49
C ARG A 92 17.13 -2.94 1.30
N VAL A 93 17.06 -3.56 0.13
CA VAL A 93 16.47 -2.97 -1.08
C VAL A 93 14.98 -2.73 -0.81
N PRO A 94 14.48 -1.49 -1.01
CA PRO A 94 13.06 -1.22 -0.79
C PRO A 94 12.23 -1.91 -1.87
N ALA A 95 11.39 -2.87 -1.50
CA ALA A 95 10.48 -3.52 -2.45
C ALA A 95 9.49 -2.51 -3.06
N MET A 96 9.48 -2.44 -4.38
CA MET A 96 8.42 -1.82 -5.17
C MET A 96 7.74 -2.92 -5.97
N LEU A 97 6.42 -3.04 -5.84
CA LEU A 97 5.71 -3.97 -6.71
C LEU A 97 5.29 -3.27 -8.01
N GLN A 98 5.48 -3.97 -9.12
CA GLN A 98 5.10 -3.54 -10.46
C GLN A 98 3.57 -3.35 -10.57
N MET A 99 3.14 -2.47 -11.48
CA MET A 99 1.72 -2.27 -11.78
C MET A 99 1.29 -3.08 -13.01
N SER A 100 2.24 -3.35 -13.91
CA SER A 100 2.10 -4.23 -15.08
C SER A 100 3.25 -5.25 -15.13
N GLU A 101 3.02 -6.44 -15.69
CA GLU A 101 4.05 -7.50 -15.85
C GLU A 101 5.24 -7.04 -16.71
N VAL A 102 4.98 -6.09 -17.60
CA VAL A 102 5.92 -5.51 -18.55
C VAL A 102 6.93 -4.55 -17.87
N GLU A 103 6.66 -4.14 -16.63
CA GLU A 103 7.47 -3.15 -15.89
C GLU A 103 8.52 -3.78 -14.96
N CYS A 104 8.69 -5.11 -14.96
CA CYS A 104 9.59 -5.80 -14.02
C CYS A 104 11.01 -5.23 -14.02
N GLY A 105 11.60 -5.00 -15.21
CA GLY A 105 12.93 -4.40 -15.35
C GLY A 105 13.01 -2.96 -14.83
N ALA A 106 11.97 -2.15 -15.08
CA ALA A 106 11.90 -0.76 -14.61
C ALA A 106 11.79 -0.72 -13.09
N ALA A 107 10.96 -1.60 -12.51
CA ALA A 107 10.83 -1.78 -11.08
C ALA A 107 12.16 -2.19 -10.44
N CYS A 108 12.87 -3.16 -11.02
CA CYS A 108 14.20 -3.57 -10.55
C CYS A 108 15.20 -2.41 -10.53
N LEU A 109 15.26 -1.62 -11.60
CA LEU A 109 16.16 -0.46 -11.67
C LEU A 109 15.77 0.62 -10.65
N ALA A 110 14.48 0.94 -10.50
CA ALA A 110 13.99 1.91 -9.52
C ALA A 110 14.33 1.50 -8.07
N MET A 111 14.21 0.21 -7.76
CA MET A 111 14.56 -0.36 -6.45
C MET A 111 16.06 -0.20 -6.14
N ILE A 112 16.94 -0.47 -7.12
CA ILE A 112 18.40 -0.28 -6.99
C ILE A 112 18.75 1.20 -6.84
N LEU A 113 18.16 2.10 -7.64
CA LEU A 113 18.40 3.54 -7.53
C LEU A 113 18.03 4.07 -6.13
N ARG A 114 16.90 3.61 -5.57
CA ARG A 114 16.50 3.94 -4.19
C ARG A 114 17.42 3.36 -3.14
N TYR A 115 17.91 2.14 -3.34
CA TYR A 115 18.90 1.52 -2.47
C TYR A 115 20.16 2.41 -2.33
N TYR A 116 20.64 2.97 -3.45
CA TYR A 116 21.79 3.88 -3.48
C TYR A 116 21.48 5.34 -3.08
N GLY A 117 20.21 5.66 -2.82
CA GLY A 117 19.79 6.94 -2.25
C GLY A 117 19.21 7.94 -3.26
N ARG A 118 18.82 7.49 -4.46
CA ARG A 118 18.06 8.28 -5.43
C ARG A 118 16.60 7.82 -5.45
N LYS A 119 15.66 8.67 -5.01
CA LYS A 119 14.23 8.32 -5.05
C LYS A 119 13.72 8.47 -6.48
N THR A 120 13.50 7.35 -7.15
CA THR A 120 12.98 7.27 -8.52
C THR A 120 11.72 6.39 -8.51
N SER A 121 10.68 6.79 -9.24
CA SER A 121 9.45 5.99 -9.40
C SER A 121 9.59 5.01 -10.57
N ILE A 122 8.73 3.98 -10.63
CA ILE A 122 8.67 3.09 -11.79
C ILE A 122 8.27 3.90 -13.02
N SER A 123 7.25 4.77 -12.90
CA SER A 123 6.78 5.64 -13.99
C SER A 123 7.88 6.52 -14.58
N GLU A 124 8.77 7.11 -13.77
CA GLU A 124 9.88 7.94 -14.27
C GLU A 124 10.81 7.15 -15.19
N ILE A 125 11.08 5.88 -14.87
CA ILE A 125 11.92 5.00 -15.71
C ILE A 125 11.14 4.55 -16.94
N SER A 126 9.87 4.16 -16.76
CA SER A 126 9.01 3.70 -17.84
C SER A 126 8.74 4.77 -18.90
N GLU A 127 8.62 6.04 -18.48
CA GLU A 127 8.38 7.19 -19.35
C GLU A 127 9.67 7.62 -20.06
N ARG A 128 10.80 7.67 -19.34
CA ARG A 128 12.07 8.12 -19.92
C ARG A 128 12.70 7.15 -20.90
N TYR A 129 12.57 5.84 -20.66
CA TYR A 129 13.21 4.80 -21.48
C TYR A 129 12.23 3.96 -22.29
N GLY A 130 10.95 4.36 -22.31
CA GLY A 130 9.93 3.71 -23.13
C GLY A 130 9.79 2.22 -22.83
N VAL A 131 9.15 1.87 -21.70
CA VAL A 131 8.69 0.48 -21.53
C VAL A 131 7.60 0.24 -22.59
N GLY A 132 7.98 -0.44 -23.68
CA GLY A 132 7.09 -0.88 -24.75
C GLY A 132 6.21 -2.05 -24.29
N ARG A 133 5.49 -2.69 -25.22
CA ARG A 133 4.64 -3.86 -24.91
C ARG A 133 5.43 -5.09 -24.44
N ASP A 134 6.71 -5.18 -24.83
CA ASP A 134 7.56 -6.34 -24.57
C ASP A 134 8.49 -6.16 -23.35
N GLY A 135 8.42 -5.02 -22.66
CA GLY A 135 9.20 -4.76 -21.46
C GLY A 135 10.55 -4.12 -21.73
N LEU A 136 11.35 -3.97 -20.66
CA LEU A 136 12.74 -3.53 -20.80
C LEU A 136 13.66 -4.72 -21.03
N SER A 137 14.40 -4.68 -22.14
CA SER A 137 15.49 -5.61 -22.39
C SER A 137 16.62 -5.40 -21.36
N ALA A 138 17.47 -6.42 -21.16
CA ALA A 138 18.65 -6.30 -20.31
C ALA A 138 19.59 -5.16 -20.77
N LEU A 139 19.68 -4.92 -22.09
CA LEU A 139 20.47 -3.83 -22.65
C LEU A 139 19.86 -2.47 -22.27
N ASN A 140 18.54 -2.31 -22.40
CA ASN A 140 17.86 -1.06 -22.04
C ASN A 140 18.03 -0.76 -20.54
N ILE A 141 18.03 -1.78 -19.68
CA ILE A 141 18.30 -1.62 -18.25
C ILE A 141 19.73 -1.12 -18.02
N VAL A 142 20.71 -1.64 -18.76
CA VAL A 142 22.12 -1.23 -18.67
C VAL A 142 22.28 0.23 -19.10
N ASP A 143 21.69 0.61 -20.23
CA ASP A 143 21.77 1.96 -20.77
C ASP A 143 21.06 2.95 -19.85
N ALA A 144 19.85 2.63 -19.39
CA ALA A 144 19.12 3.45 -18.43
C ALA A 144 19.89 3.64 -17.12
N ALA A 145 20.52 2.58 -16.61
CA ALA A 145 21.30 2.65 -15.40
C ALA A 145 22.56 3.54 -15.55
N ARG A 146 23.23 3.49 -16.71
CA ARG A 146 24.38 4.35 -17.03
C ARG A 146 23.98 5.81 -17.11
N ASP A 147 22.86 6.12 -17.74
CA ASP A 147 22.30 7.47 -17.85
C ASP A 147 21.93 8.05 -16.47
N TYR A 148 21.52 7.19 -15.53
CA TYR A 148 21.32 7.58 -14.13
C TYR A 148 22.62 7.75 -13.32
N GLY A 149 23.78 7.55 -13.95
CA GLY A 149 25.12 7.72 -13.36
C GLY A 149 25.63 6.47 -12.63
N LEU A 150 25.00 5.31 -12.80
CA LEU A 150 25.51 4.05 -12.25
C LEU A 150 26.62 3.48 -13.14
N ARG A 151 27.63 2.87 -12.51
CA ARG A 151 28.53 1.95 -13.20
C ARG A 151 27.84 0.60 -13.28
N VAL A 152 27.72 0.09 -14.50
CA VAL A 152 27.00 -1.15 -14.78
C VAL A 152 27.94 -2.15 -15.41
N ARG A 153 27.92 -3.38 -14.91
CA ARG A 153 28.56 -4.54 -15.54
C ARG A 153 27.52 -5.63 -15.71
N ALA A 154 27.16 -5.92 -16.96
CA ALA A 154 26.33 -7.05 -17.32
C ALA A 154 27.23 -8.22 -17.69
N VAL A 155 27.03 -9.38 -17.07
CA VAL A 155 27.82 -10.59 -17.31
C VAL A 155 26.89 -11.79 -17.48
N SER A 156 27.33 -12.76 -18.28
CA SER A 156 26.71 -14.07 -18.37
C SER A 156 27.53 -15.06 -17.53
N LEU A 157 26.93 -15.62 -16.49
CA LEU A 157 27.53 -16.64 -15.63
C LEU A 157 27.16 -18.03 -16.17
N LYS A 158 28.18 -18.88 -16.37
CA LYS A 158 28.00 -20.30 -16.72
C LYS A 158 27.72 -21.15 -15.49
N ASP A 159 28.41 -20.85 -14.39
CA ASP A 159 28.19 -21.45 -13.08
C ASP A 159 27.37 -20.48 -12.22
N ASN A 160 26.33 -20.98 -11.54
CA ASN A 160 25.42 -20.18 -10.69
C ASN A 160 26.07 -19.68 -9.38
N ASN A 161 27.38 -19.42 -9.41
CA ASN A 161 28.18 -19.06 -8.26
C ASN A 161 28.31 -17.53 -8.12
N PHE A 162 27.57 -16.96 -7.17
CA PHE A 162 27.54 -15.52 -6.92
C PHE A 162 28.66 -15.03 -5.98
N ARG A 163 29.69 -15.83 -5.70
CA ARG A 163 30.81 -15.43 -4.80
C ARG A 163 31.57 -14.19 -5.27
N PHE A 164 31.62 -13.93 -6.57
CA PHE A 164 32.34 -12.79 -7.17
C PHE A 164 31.41 -11.70 -7.69
N VAL A 165 30.11 -11.78 -7.40
CA VAL A 165 29.11 -10.82 -7.84
C VAL A 165 28.90 -9.75 -6.77
N SER A 166 28.98 -8.47 -7.14
CA SER A 166 28.60 -7.36 -6.26
C SER A 166 27.07 -7.36 -6.06
N LEU A 167 26.61 -7.56 -4.82
CA LEU A 167 25.18 -7.50 -4.45
C LEU A 167 24.83 -6.14 -3.82
N PRO A 168 23.62 -5.59 -4.04
CA PRO A 168 22.50 -6.19 -4.78
C PRO A 168 22.68 -6.12 -6.31
N ALA A 169 22.24 -7.17 -7.00
CA ALA A 169 22.33 -7.29 -8.46
C ALA A 169 20.96 -7.63 -9.07
N ILE A 170 20.69 -7.13 -10.27
CA ILE A 170 19.50 -7.52 -11.06
C ILE A 170 19.85 -8.78 -11.83
N ILE A 171 18.97 -9.78 -11.79
CA ILE A 171 19.12 -11.02 -12.53
C ILE A 171 17.91 -11.26 -13.42
N HIS A 172 18.15 -11.96 -14.52
CA HIS A 172 17.09 -12.42 -15.40
C HIS A 172 16.63 -13.82 -14.97
N TRP A 173 15.33 -13.95 -14.78
CA TRP A 173 14.66 -15.08 -14.13
C TRP A 173 13.61 -15.67 -15.08
N GLN A 174 13.60 -17.01 -15.21
CA GLN A 174 12.63 -17.80 -16.00
C GLN A 174 12.42 -17.32 -17.45
N PHE A 175 13.43 -16.67 -18.03
CA PHE A 175 13.42 -16.13 -19.40
C PHE A 175 12.35 -15.08 -19.72
N ASN A 176 11.63 -14.58 -18.72
CA ASN A 176 10.51 -13.65 -18.92
C ASN A 176 10.40 -12.58 -17.81
N HIS A 177 11.28 -12.60 -16.80
CA HIS A 177 11.13 -11.76 -15.63
C HIS A 177 12.49 -11.26 -15.11
N PHE A 178 12.49 -10.13 -14.41
CA PHE A 178 13.68 -9.62 -13.72
C PHE A 178 13.43 -9.57 -12.22
N ILE A 179 14.41 -10.03 -11.43
CA ILE A 179 14.37 -9.98 -9.96
C ILE A 179 15.70 -9.45 -9.41
N ILE A 180 15.70 -8.97 -8.17
CA ILE A 180 16.91 -8.50 -7.49
C ILE A 180 17.39 -9.55 -6.50
N VAL A 181 18.66 -9.90 -6.52
CA VAL A 181 19.29 -10.70 -5.47
C VAL A 181 19.90 -9.78 -4.42
N GLU A 182 19.45 -9.89 -3.18
CA GLU A 182 20.02 -9.13 -2.04
C GLU A 182 21.12 -9.92 -1.32
N ARG A 183 20.90 -11.23 -1.19
CA ARG A 183 21.82 -12.14 -0.50
C ARG A 183 21.78 -13.49 -1.18
N TRP A 184 22.97 -14.05 -1.41
CA TRP A 184 23.11 -15.39 -1.93
C TRP A 184 23.91 -16.26 -0.96
N THR A 185 23.41 -17.47 -0.72
CA THR A 185 24.13 -18.57 -0.08
C THR A 185 23.81 -19.86 -0.84
N PRO A 186 24.66 -20.91 -0.77
CA PRO A 186 24.43 -22.15 -1.53
C PRO A 186 23.06 -22.80 -1.26
N ASN A 187 22.50 -22.63 -0.06
CA ASN A 187 21.23 -23.25 0.30
C ASN A 187 20.02 -22.30 0.21
N ASN A 188 20.24 -20.99 0.32
CA ASN A 188 19.16 -19.99 0.39
C ASN A 188 19.55 -18.70 -0.32
N VAL A 189 18.62 -18.14 -1.08
CA VAL A 189 18.79 -16.86 -1.78
C VAL A 189 17.68 -15.89 -1.38
N ASP A 190 18.04 -14.75 -0.80
CA ASP A 190 17.09 -13.67 -0.52
C ASP A 190 16.97 -12.80 -1.77
N VAL A 191 15.76 -12.74 -2.32
CA VAL A 191 15.45 -11.95 -3.53
C VAL A 191 14.30 -10.99 -3.31
N VAL A 192 14.29 -9.92 -4.09
CA VAL A 192 13.17 -8.99 -4.20
C VAL A 192 12.58 -9.14 -5.59
N ASP A 193 11.36 -9.65 -5.62
CA ASP A 193 10.58 -9.87 -6.83
C ASP A 193 9.65 -8.66 -7.06
N PRO A 194 9.71 -7.96 -8.20
CA PRO A 194 8.76 -6.91 -8.53
C PRO A 194 7.29 -7.34 -8.48
N ALA A 195 6.96 -8.62 -8.64
CA ALA A 195 5.57 -9.10 -8.55
C ALA A 195 5.16 -9.40 -7.10
N MET A 196 6.06 -9.99 -6.30
CA MET A 196 5.71 -10.59 -5.00
C MET A 196 6.35 -9.91 -3.79
N GLY A 197 7.34 -9.03 -3.99
CA GLY A 197 8.12 -8.39 -2.95
C GLY A 197 9.27 -9.27 -2.46
N HIS A 198 9.63 -9.14 -1.19
CA HIS A 198 10.72 -9.94 -0.60
C HIS A 198 10.32 -11.41 -0.49
N ARG A 199 11.15 -12.30 -1.03
CA ARG A 199 11.00 -13.76 -0.89
C ARG A 199 12.36 -14.41 -0.66
N ARG A 200 12.32 -15.61 -0.08
CA ARG A 200 13.50 -16.47 0.10
C ARG A 200 13.31 -17.72 -0.75
N LEU A 201 14.25 -17.96 -1.64
CA LEU A 201 14.31 -19.12 -2.53
C LEU A 201 15.25 -20.17 -1.95
N SER A 202 14.96 -21.45 -2.19
CA SER A 202 15.96 -22.50 -2.01
C SER A 202 17.03 -22.43 -3.09
N GLY A 203 18.21 -22.99 -2.85
CA GLY A 203 19.28 -23.07 -3.85
C GLY A 203 18.82 -23.78 -5.13
N GLU A 204 18.10 -24.90 -4.99
CA GLU A 204 17.56 -25.66 -6.12
C GLU A 204 16.53 -24.86 -6.94
N GLU A 205 15.60 -24.17 -6.28
CA GLU A 205 14.61 -23.32 -6.95
C GLU A 205 15.29 -22.17 -7.69
N PHE A 206 16.33 -21.58 -7.08
CA PHE A 206 17.15 -20.55 -7.70
C PHE A 206 17.86 -21.05 -8.96
N ASP A 207 18.47 -22.23 -8.89
CA ASP A 207 19.24 -22.79 -9.99
C ASP A 207 18.37 -23.18 -11.19
N GLN A 208 17.12 -23.60 -10.95
CA GLN A 208 16.14 -23.88 -12.01
C GLN A 208 15.63 -22.61 -12.70
N GLY A 209 15.49 -21.51 -11.97
CA GLY A 209 14.94 -20.26 -12.50
C GLY A 209 15.97 -19.31 -13.10
N PHE A 210 17.25 -19.41 -12.69
CA PHE A 210 18.28 -18.46 -13.09
C PHE A 210 18.77 -18.71 -14.54
N THR A 211 18.67 -17.68 -15.38
CA THR A 211 18.99 -17.79 -16.81
C THR A 211 20.48 -17.57 -17.15
N GLY A 212 21.30 -17.17 -16.17
CA GLY A 212 22.72 -16.88 -16.36
C GLY A 212 23.04 -15.38 -16.51
N VAL A 213 22.07 -14.51 -16.75
CA VAL A 213 22.32 -13.06 -16.94
C VAL A 213 22.27 -12.31 -15.61
N VAL A 214 23.37 -11.62 -15.28
CA VAL A 214 23.50 -10.78 -14.08
C VAL A 214 23.92 -9.37 -14.46
N ILE A 215 23.22 -8.38 -13.92
CA ILE A 215 23.52 -6.97 -14.06
C ILE A 215 23.96 -6.45 -12.68
N MET A 216 25.26 -6.20 -12.53
CA MET A 216 25.86 -5.59 -11.35
C MET A 216 25.84 -4.08 -11.47
N LEU A 217 25.34 -3.40 -10.45
CA LEU A 217 25.16 -1.95 -10.44
C LEU A 217 25.83 -1.34 -9.22
N GLU A 218 26.71 -0.36 -9.44
CA GLU A 218 27.39 0.40 -8.40
C GLU A 218 27.29 1.91 -8.69
N PRO A 219 27.21 2.78 -7.67
CA PRO A 219 27.17 4.23 -7.91
C PRO A 219 28.46 4.73 -8.55
N GLY A 220 28.34 5.39 -9.70
CA GLY A 220 29.45 6.03 -10.40
C GLY A 220 29.81 7.41 -9.85
N THR A 221 30.83 8.04 -10.44
CA THR A 221 31.25 9.40 -10.07
C THR A 221 30.21 10.47 -10.43
N GLN A 222 29.38 10.20 -11.44
CA GLN A 222 28.28 11.06 -11.88
C GLN A 222 26.95 10.71 -11.19
N PHE A 223 26.93 9.75 -10.25
CA PHE A 223 25.71 9.38 -9.55
C PHE A 223 25.29 10.47 -8.56
N VAL A 224 24.28 11.25 -8.94
CA VAL A 224 23.69 12.25 -8.06
C VAL A 224 22.59 11.61 -7.22
N ARG A 225 22.75 11.65 -5.90
CA ARG A 225 21.66 11.32 -4.98
C ARG A 225 20.59 12.40 -5.08
N HIS A 226 19.52 12.09 -5.78
CA HIS A 226 18.37 12.97 -5.88
C HIS A 226 17.27 12.50 -4.92
N THR A 227 16.83 13.38 -4.04
CA THR A 227 15.50 13.23 -3.44
C THR A 227 14.51 13.58 -4.54
N GLY A 228 13.99 12.56 -5.25
CA GLY A 228 13.00 12.68 -6.33
C GLY A 228 11.92 13.73 -6.05
N ALA A 229 11.34 14.25 -7.13
CA ALA A 229 10.24 15.21 -7.08
C ALA A 229 9.18 14.76 -6.03
N PRO A 230 8.59 15.71 -5.30
CA PRO A 230 7.62 15.37 -4.28
C PRO A 230 6.43 14.68 -4.96
N GLN A 231 6.32 13.36 -4.81
CA GLN A 231 5.08 12.65 -5.13
C GLN A 231 3.95 13.40 -4.44
N VAL A 232 2.84 13.62 -5.15
CA VAL A 232 1.64 14.26 -4.61
C VAL A 232 1.30 13.61 -3.27
N SER A 233 1.68 14.30 -2.21
CA SER A 233 1.62 13.75 -0.86
C SER A 233 0.28 14.11 -0.24
N LEU A 234 -0.18 13.26 0.69
CA LEU A 234 -1.32 13.59 1.55
C LEU A 234 -1.19 15.00 2.14
N TYR A 235 0.02 15.34 2.59
CA TYR A 235 0.29 16.63 3.20
C TYR A 235 0.05 17.80 2.24
N THR A 236 0.55 17.73 1.01
CA THR A 236 0.34 18.78 0.01
C THR A 236 -1.14 18.95 -0.35
N TYR A 237 -1.90 17.85 -0.44
CA TYR A 237 -3.33 17.88 -0.70
C TYR A 237 -4.12 18.50 0.46
N VAL A 238 -3.80 18.10 1.70
CA VAL A 238 -4.41 18.63 2.93
C VAL A 238 -4.06 20.11 3.13
N LEU A 239 -2.85 20.54 2.81
CA LEU A 239 -2.46 21.94 2.95
C LEU A 239 -3.24 22.84 1.97
N GLN A 240 -3.44 22.38 0.73
CA GLN A 240 -4.32 23.06 -0.21
C GLN A 240 -5.77 23.10 0.29
N TYR A 241 -6.24 22.03 0.93
CA TYR A 241 -7.57 21.92 1.54
C TYR A 241 -7.79 22.98 2.63
N ILE A 242 -6.85 23.10 3.59
CA ILE A 242 -6.93 24.06 4.71
C ILE A 242 -6.92 25.50 4.19
N LYS A 243 -6.06 25.81 3.21
CA LYS A 243 -5.92 27.17 2.67
C LYS A 243 -7.17 27.65 1.93
N ARG A 244 -7.94 26.75 1.32
CA ARG A 244 -9.11 27.11 0.49
C ARG A 244 -10.38 27.40 1.28
N ALA A 245 -10.52 26.83 2.48
CA ALA A 245 -11.74 26.92 3.27
C ALA A 245 -11.49 27.08 4.80
N PRO A 246 -10.68 28.06 5.25
CA PRO A 246 -10.28 28.16 6.65
C PRO A 246 -11.47 28.45 7.58
N ILE A 247 -12.43 29.26 7.14
CA ILE A 247 -13.61 29.64 7.95
C ILE A 247 -14.52 28.44 8.17
N ILE A 248 -14.78 27.65 7.13
CA ILE A 248 -15.67 26.47 7.20
C ILE A 248 -15.04 25.41 8.12
N LEU A 249 -13.73 25.20 8.00
CA LEU A 249 -12.98 24.32 8.91
C LEU A 249 -13.07 24.80 10.35
N ALA A 250 -12.90 26.10 10.60
CA ALA A 250 -13.05 26.67 11.95
C ALA A 250 -14.46 26.44 12.52
N GLN A 251 -15.51 26.58 11.71
CA GLN A 251 -16.89 26.29 12.12
C GLN A 251 -17.10 24.81 12.46
N ILE A 252 -16.52 23.89 11.68
CA ILE A 252 -16.59 22.44 11.95
C ILE A 252 -15.86 22.10 13.25
N VAL A 253 -14.68 22.67 13.46
CA VAL A 253 -13.91 22.48 14.70
C VAL A 253 -14.69 23.02 15.91
N LEU A 254 -15.28 24.21 15.79
CA LEU A 254 -16.08 24.81 16.85
C LEU A 254 -17.34 23.97 17.16
N ALA A 255 -18.08 23.54 16.13
CA ALA A 255 -19.25 22.67 16.31
C ALA A 255 -18.87 21.36 17.01
N SER A 256 -17.72 20.78 16.65
CA SER A 256 -17.23 19.54 17.25
C SER A 256 -16.80 19.73 18.70
N LEU A 257 -16.18 20.86 19.03
CA LEU A 257 -15.84 21.23 20.40
C LEU A 257 -17.10 21.42 21.27
N LEU A 258 -18.14 22.05 20.71
CA LEU A 258 -19.43 22.21 21.42
C LEU A 258 -20.13 20.86 21.66
N LEU A 259 -20.16 19.98 20.65
CA LEU A 259 -20.69 18.61 20.81
C LEU A 259 -19.98 17.88 21.95
N GLN A 260 -18.65 18.03 22.02
CA GLN A 260 -17.85 17.42 23.05
C GLN A 260 -18.17 17.97 24.44
N LEU A 261 -18.27 19.29 24.58
CA LEU A 261 -18.58 19.94 25.84
C LEU A 261 -19.95 19.50 26.36
N PHE A 262 -20.93 19.40 25.47
CA PHE A 262 -22.23 18.82 25.79
C PHE A 262 -22.18 17.31 26.07
N GLY A 263 -21.26 16.58 25.43
CA GLY A 263 -21.03 15.15 25.69
C GLY A 263 -20.61 14.85 27.14
N LEU A 264 -19.91 15.79 27.79
CA LEU A 264 -19.56 15.70 29.21
C LEU A 264 -20.76 15.89 30.15
N ALA A 265 -21.89 16.42 29.66
CA ALA A 265 -23.06 16.65 30.49
C ALA A 265 -23.64 15.33 31.04
N VAL A 266 -23.64 14.25 30.25
CA VAL A 266 -24.19 12.96 30.66
C VAL A 266 -23.45 12.39 31.87
N PRO A 267 -22.11 12.18 31.85
CA PRO A 267 -21.38 11.72 33.02
C PRO A 267 -21.54 12.60 34.26
N LEU A 268 -21.50 13.92 34.09
CA LEU A 268 -21.62 14.87 35.21
C LEU A 268 -23.02 14.82 35.83
N LEU A 269 -24.07 14.76 35.02
CA LEU A 269 -25.44 14.64 35.49
C LEU A 269 -25.69 13.30 36.17
N THR A 270 -25.15 12.20 35.63
CA THR A 270 -25.22 10.88 36.30
C THR A 270 -24.60 10.95 37.70
N LYS A 271 -23.42 11.59 37.83
CA LYS A 271 -22.80 11.81 39.14
C LYS A 271 -23.73 12.57 40.09
N VAL A 272 -24.27 13.71 39.65
CA VAL A 272 -25.13 14.56 40.49
C VAL A 272 -26.41 13.84 40.91
N VAL A 273 -27.06 13.11 40.00
CA VAL A 273 -28.27 12.36 40.31
C VAL A 273 -27.99 11.30 41.37
N VAL A 274 -26.92 10.53 41.21
CA VAL A 274 -26.60 9.40 42.08
C VAL A 274 -26.05 9.85 43.43
N ASP A 275 -25.14 10.82 43.46
CA ASP A 275 -24.48 11.26 44.71
C ASP A 275 -25.31 12.28 45.50
N LYS A 276 -26.17 13.08 44.84
CA LYS A 276 -26.87 14.20 45.50
C LYS A 276 -28.39 14.14 45.49
N ILE A 277 -29.02 13.48 44.53
CA ILE A 277 -30.49 13.52 44.43
C ILE A 277 -31.12 12.28 45.05
N ILE A 278 -30.58 11.11 44.72
CA ILE A 278 -31.06 9.85 45.27
C ILE A 278 -30.90 9.81 46.80
N PRO A 279 -29.75 10.17 47.40
CA PRO A 279 -29.57 10.08 48.85
C PRO A 279 -30.41 11.09 49.62
N PHE A 280 -30.54 12.31 49.10
CA PHE A 280 -31.30 13.40 49.73
C PHE A 280 -32.79 13.42 49.37
N ARG A 281 -33.25 12.49 48.52
CA ARG A 281 -34.64 12.41 48.01
C ARG A 281 -35.17 13.74 47.46
N ALA A 282 -34.32 14.54 46.82
CA ALA A 282 -34.65 15.86 46.29
C ALA A 282 -35.42 15.78 44.96
N LEU A 283 -36.61 15.17 44.98
CA LEU A 283 -37.42 14.87 43.79
C LEU A 283 -37.85 16.13 43.02
N ASP A 284 -37.98 17.26 43.70
CA ASP A 284 -38.38 18.53 43.07
C ASP A 284 -37.35 19.05 42.04
N ILE A 285 -36.08 18.66 42.19
CA ILE A 285 -34.98 19.06 41.29
C ILE A 285 -34.90 18.13 40.06
N LEU A 286 -35.49 16.94 40.14
CA LEU A 286 -35.35 15.91 39.12
C LEU A 286 -35.99 16.32 37.76
N PRO A 287 -37.19 16.93 37.69
CA PRO A 287 -37.75 17.46 36.45
C PRO A 287 -36.91 18.58 35.83
N LEU A 288 -36.28 19.41 36.65
CA LEU A 288 -35.40 20.48 36.19
C LEU A 288 -34.14 19.92 35.53
N LEU A 289 -33.51 18.91 36.13
CA LEU A 289 -32.37 18.23 35.50
C LEU A 289 -32.76 17.41 34.28
N GLY A 290 -33.92 16.76 34.30
CA GLY A 290 -34.46 16.02 33.15
C GLY A 290 -34.70 16.93 31.95
N SER A 291 -35.32 18.10 32.17
CA SER A 291 -35.52 19.09 31.11
C SER A 291 -34.20 19.72 30.63
N GLY A 292 -33.23 19.94 31.54
CA GLY A 292 -31.87 20.35 31.19
C GLY A 292 -31.15 19.33 30.30
N LEU A 293 -31.25 18.03 30.63
CA LEU A 293 -30.67 16.96 29.80
C LEU A 293 -31.34 16.89 28.43
N LEU A 294 -32.67 17.02 28.37
CA LEU A 294 -33.40 17.06 27.10
C LEU A 294 -32.94 18.24 26.24
N LEU A 295 -32.74 19.42 26.84
CA LEU A 295 -32.22 20.60 26.14
C LEU A 295 -30.80 20.37 25.60
N VAL A 296 -29.92 19.74 26.40
CA VAL A 296 -28.56 19.38 25.96
C VAL A 296 -28.61 18.40 24.78
N LEU A 297 -29.48 17.39 24.82
CA LEU A 297 -29.65 16.44 23.73
C LEU A 297 -30.18 17.11 22.45
N LEU A 298 -31.13 18.04 22.57
CA LEU A 298 -31.63 18.83 21.44
C LEU A 298 -30.53 19.73 20.86
N ALA A 299 -29.73 20.38 21.71
CA ALA A 299 -28.58 21.17 21.27
C ALA A 299 -27.55 20.31 20.54
N GLN A 300 -27.24 19.12 21.06
CA GLN A 300 -26.37 18.15 20.38
C GLN A 300 -26.91 17.75 19.02
N LEU A 301 -28.20 17.44 18.90
CA LEU A 301 -28.84 17.10 17.63
C LEU A 301 -28.66 18.21 16.59
N ILE A 302 -28.94 19.46 16.97
CA ILE A 302 -28.81 20.63 16.08
C ILE A 302 -27.35 20.84 15.65
N ILE A 303 -26.40 20.77 16.60
CA ILE A 303 -24.98 20.98 16.29
C ILE A 303 -24.44 19.83 15.43
N MET A 304 -24.92 18.59 15.63
CA MET A 304 -24.57 17.44 14.81
C MET A 304 -25.04 17.61 13.37
N LEU A 305 -26.29 18.05 13.17
CA LEU A 305 -26.83 18.39 11.84
C LEU A 305 -26.06 19.54 11.18
N LEU A 306 -25.75 20.59 11.94
CA LEU A 306 -24.95 21.71 11.45
C LEU A 306 -23.56 21.25 11.01
N ARG A 307 -22.86 20.46 11.85
CA ARG A 307 -21.54 19.89 11.53
C ARG A 307 -21.59 19.05 10.27
N ALA A 308 -22.58 18.16 10.14
CA ALA A 308 -22.77 17.33 8.95
C ALA A 308 -23.01 18.18 7.69
N SER A 309 -23.84 19.23 7.80
CA SER A 309 -24.12 20.14 6.67
C SER A 309 -22.89 20.93 6.25
N LEU A 310 -22.10 21.42 7.21
CA LEU A 310 -20.83 22.10 6.95
C LEU A 310 -19.82 21.19 6.25
N LEU A 311 -19.75 19.90 6.63
CA LEU A 311 -18.91 18.92 5.96
C LEU A 311 -19.33 18.70 4.50
N VAL A 312 -20.62 18.57 4.21
CA VAL A 312 -21.12 18.45 2.83
C VAL A 312 -20.78 19.70 2.01
N TYR A 313 -20.98 20.89 2.57
CA TYR A 313 -20.64 22.15 1.89
C TYR A 313 -19.13 22.27 1.61
N LEU A 314 -18.30 21.85 2.57
CA LEU A 314 -16.86 21.80 2.41
C LEU A 314 -16.45 20.85 1.28
N GLN A 315 -17.03 19.64 1.24
CA GLN A 315 -16.78 18.66 0.18
C GLN A 315 -17.10 19.24 -1.21
N ALA A 316 -18.29 19.83 -1.37
CA ALA A 316 -18.73 20.42 -2.64
C ALA A 316 -17.79 21.55 -3.12
N ARG A 317 -17.33 22.41 -2.19
CA ARG A 317 -16.42 23.52 -2.50
C ARG A 317 -15.03 23.05 -2.90
N ILE A 318 -14.55 21.94 -2.36
CA ILE A 318 -13.27 21.35 -2.79
C ILE A 318 -13.42 20.67 -4.15
N ASP A 319 -14.54 20.00 -4.38
CA ASP A 319 -14.84 19.32 -5.64
C ASP A 319 -14.89 20.22 -6.85
N SER A 320 -15.49 21.40 -6.69
CA SER A 320 -15.64 22.38 -7.77
C SER A 320 -14.31 22.87 -8.34
N HIS A 321 -13.17 22.57 -7.70
CA HIS A 321 -11.85 22.96 -8.17
C HIS A 321 -10.94 21.78 -8.47
N ILE A 322 -10.96 20.72 -7.64
CA ILE A 322 -10.04 19.60 -7.82
C ILE A 322 -10.43 18.77 -9.05
N MET A 323 -11.71 18.43 -9.20
CA MET A 323 -12.13 17.57 -10.30
C MET A 323 -11.94 18.23 -11.67
N PRO A 324 -12.31 19.51 -11.88
CA PRO A 324 -12.04 20.20 -13.14
C PRO A 324 -10.55 20.33 -13.44
N ALA A 325 -9.72 20.70 -12.45
CA ALA A 325 -8.28 20.85 -12.66
C ALA A 325 -7.59 19.51 -13.01
N PHE A 326 -8.02 18.41 -12.39
CA PHE A 326 -7.54 17.08 -12.72
C PHE A 326 -7.92 16.69 -14.16
N LEU A 327 -9.17 16.93 -14.56
CA LEU A 327 -9.63 16.66 -15.91
C LEU A 327 -8.93 17.54 -16.95
N GLU A 328 -8.77 18.83 -16.67
CA GLU A 328 -8.05 19.79 -17.51
C GLU A 328 -6.61 19.32 -17.75
N HIS A 329 -5.89 18.96 -16.69
CA HIS A 329 -4.53 18.42 -16.82
C HIS A 329 -4.50 17.12 -17.62
N MET A 330 -5.41 16.18 -17.36
CA MET A 330 -5.50 14.93 -18.11
C MET A 330 -5.69 15.18 -19.61
N LEU A 331 -6.50 16.17 -20.00
CA LEU A 331 -6.71 16.54 -21.41
C LEU A 331 -5.47 17.16 -22.09
N THR A 332 -4.48 17.61 -21.31
CA THR A 332 -3.21 18.12 -21.85
C THR A 332 -2.16 17.02 -22.06
N LEU A 333 -2.42 15.78 -21.65
CA LEU A 333 -1.45 14.68 -21.74
C LEU A 333 -1.31 14.15 -23.17
N PRO A 334 -0.11 13.66 -23.53
CA PRO A 334 0.18 13.18 -24.88
C PRO A 334 -0.57 11.87 -25.23
N PRO A 335 -0.85 11.59 -26.52
CA PRO A 335 -1.61 10.40 -26.96
C PRO A 335 -1.03 9.06 -26.48
N HIS A 336 0.30 8.94 -26.36
CA HIS A 336 0.95 7.72 -25.91
C HIS A 336 0.55 7.33 -24.48
N PHE A 337 0.23 8.32 -23.62
CA PHE A 337 -0.24 8.09 -22.25
C PHE A 337 -1.54 7.27 -22.23
N PHE A 338 -2.44 7.58 -23.16
CA PHE A 338 -3.75 6.93 -23.32
C PHE A 338 -3.65 5.58 -24.04
N GLN A 339 -2.70 5.40 -24.96
CA GLN A 339 -2.54 4.13 -25.68
C GLN A 339 -2.03 2.99 -24.79
N LYS A 340 -1.27 3.31 -23.72
CA LYS A 340 -0.74 2.34 -22.76
C LYS A 340 -1.75 1.93 -21.68
N ARG A 341 -2.91 2.60 -21.56
CA ARG A 341 -3.85 2.42 -20.46
C ARG A 341 -5.27 2.17 -20.97
N SER A 342 -6.00 1.25 -20.34
CA SER A 342 -7.41 1.05 -20.69
C SER A 342 -8.26 2.24 -20.21
N SER A 343 -9.34 2.54 -20.92
CA SER A 343 -10.30 3.58 -20.50
C SER A 343 -10.87 3.30 -19.11
N GLY A 344 -11.00 2.02 -18.73
CA GLY A 344 -11.41 1.59 -17.40
C GLY A 344 -10.40 1.94 -16.30
N ASP A 345 -9.10 1.79 -16.55
CA ASP A 345 -8.07 2.21 -15.57
C ASP A 345 -8.08 3.74 -15.39
N ILE A 346 -8.20 4.50 -16.48
CA ILE A 346 -8.28 5.96 -16.43
C ILE A 346 -9.52 6.41 -15.63
N LEU A 347 -10.69 5.82 -15.90
CA LEU A 347 -11.91 6.11 -15.14
C LEU A 347 -11.77 5.76 -13.65
N SER A 348 -11.10 4.64 -13.34
CA SER A 348 -10.83 4.23 -11.96
C SER A 348 -9.91 5.21 -11.22
N ARG A 349 -8.98 5.88 -11.93
CA ARG A 349 -8.14 6.95 -11.37
C ARG A 349 -8.94 8.24 -11.14
N LEU A 350 -9.84 8.59 -12.06
CA LEU A 350 -10.77 9.69 -11.86
C LEU A 350 -11.66 9.46 -10.61
N ASN A 351 -12.17 8.24 -10.44
CA ASN A 351 -12.93 7.85 -9.25
C ASN A 351 -12.08 7.83 -7.98
N SER A 352 -10.78 7.56 -8.09
CA SER A 352 -9.85 7.62 -6.94
C SER A 352 -9.80 9.03 -6.35
N ASN A 353 -9.95 10.08 -7.16
CA ASN A 353 -10.04 11.46 -6.66
C ASN A 353 -11.22 11.66 -5.69
N THR A 354 -12.38 11.07 -6.00
CA THR A 354 -13.55 11.09 -5.13
C THR A 354 -13.30 10.38 -3.81
N ILE A 355 -12.63 9.22 -3.84
CA ILE A 355 -12.30 8.44 -2.64
C ILE A 355 -11.31 9.21 -1.74
N VAL A 356 -10.25 9.78 -2.33
CA VAL A 356 -9.26 10.58 -1.59
C VAL A 356 -9.89 11.82 -0.97
N ARG A 357 -10.76 12.50 -1.70
CA ARG A 357 -11.49 13.67 -1.20
C ARG A 357 -12.40 13.33 -0.02
N ASP A 358 -13.20 12.27 -0.13
CA ASP A 358 -14.12 11.88 0.94
C ASP A 358 -13.34 11.55 2.21
N MET A 359 -12.22 10.84 2.08
CA MET A 359 -11.31 10.58 3.20
C MET A 359 -10.76 11.85 3.85
N ILE A 360 -10.27 12.80 3.05
CA ILE A 360 -9.67 14.03 3.58
C ILE A 360 -10.74 14.88 4.27
N SER A 361 -11.94 14.93 3.69
CA SER A 361 -13.02 15.78 4.18
C SER A 361 -13.69 15.22 5.42
N ASN A 362 -14.03 13.92 5.43
CA ASN A 362 -14.71 13.28 6.55
C ASN A 362 -13.71 12.70 7.55
N GLN A 363 -12.81 11.84 7.08
CA GLN A 363 -12.02 11.00 7.99
C GLN A 363 -10.87 11.75 8.64
N LEU A 364 -10.11 12.58 7.92
CA LEU A 364 -9.00 13.34 8.52
C LEU A 364 -9.47 14.41 9.50
N VAL A 365 -10.53 15.14 9.14
CA VAL A 365 -11.12 16.13 10.04
C VAL A 365 -11.65 15.46 11.29
N SER A 366 -12.38 14.35 11.14
CA SER A 366 -12.87 13.58 12.29
C SER A 366 -11.74 13.00 13.11
N ALA A 367 -10.70 12.45 12.49
CA ALA A 367 -9.54 11.91 13.21
C ALA A 367 -8.77 12.97 14.00
N PHE A 368 -8.58 14.17 13.45
CA PHE A 368 -7.95 15.27 14.19
C PHE A 368 -8.76 15.64 15.43
N LEU A 369 -10.09 15.77 15.25
CA LEU A 369 -11.01 16.09 16.32
C LEU A 369 -11.02 14.97 17.37
N ASP A 370 -11.31 13.74 16.97
CA ASP A 370 -11.34 12.55 17.83
C ASP A 370 -10.01 12.38 18.58
N GLY A 371 -8.88 12.63 17.92
CA GLY A 371 -7.55 12.66 18.53
C GLY A 371 -7.45 13.66 19.68
N SER A 372 -7.92 14.88 19.49
CA SER A 372 -8.00 15.87 20.56
C SER A 372 -8.94 15.43 21.70
N LEU A 373 -10.06 14.75 21.37
CA LEU A 373 -11.03 14.27 22.36
C LEU A 373 -10.45 13.16 23.25
N VAL A 374 -9.77 12.20 22.63
CA VAL A 374 -9.08 11.11 23.33
C VAL A 374 -8.10 11.68 24.35
N ILE A 375 -7.33 12.71 23.98
CA ILE A 375 -6.39 13.37 24.90
C ILE A 375 -7.13 14.05 26.06
N VAL A 376 -8.18 14.84 25.78
CA VAL A 376 -8.95 15.54 26.82
C VAL A 376 -9.58 14.56 27.79
N TYR A 377 -10.25 13.52 27.30
CA TYR A 377 -10.88 12.52 28.16
C TYR A 377 -9.86 11.72 28.96
N LEU A 378 -8.71 11.39 28.38
CA LEU A 378 -7.63 10.72 29.11
C LEU A 378 -7.11 11.58 30.27
N ILE A 379 -6.91 12.88 30.04
CA ILE A 379 -6.50 13.83 31.08
C ILE A 379 -7.54 13.88 32.20
N ILE A 380 -8.82 14.01 31.86
CA ILE A 380 -9.92 14.04 32.85
C ILE A 380 -9.94 12.74 33.65
N LEU A 381 -9.86 11.57 33.00
CA LEU A 381 -9.86 10.28 33.67
C LEU A 381 -8.66 10.09 34.61
N LEU A 382 -7.44 10.40 34.15
CA LEU A 382 -6.23 10.30 34.97
C LEU A 382 -6.26 11.26 36.16
N SER A 383 -6.85 12.46 35.99
CA SER A 383 -6.99 13.44 37.08
C SER A 383 -7.99 12.99 38.16
N GLN A 384 -9.04 12.26 37.79
CA GLN A 384 -10.09 11.81 38.71
C GLN A 384 -9.72 10.47 39.39
N SER A 385 -9.20 9.51 38.63
CA SER A 385 -8.77 8.22 39.17
C SER A 385 -7.66 7.61 38.32
N MET A 386 -6.47 7.48 38.90
CA MET A 386 -5.31 6.86 38.25
C MET A 386 -5.58 5.41 37.82
N ILE A 387 -6.43 4.68 38.56
CA ILE A 387 -6.78 3.30 38.23
C ILE A 387 -7.63 3.26 36.96
N PHE A 388 -8.70 4.06 36.88
CA PHE A 388 -9.55 4.11 35.68
C PHE A 388 -8.76 4.63 34.48
N GLY A 389 -8.02 5.72 34.63
CA GLY A 389 -7.18 6.26 33.56
C GLY A 389 -6.12 5.27 33.07
N GLY A 390 -5.49 4.50 33.98
CA GLY A 390 -4.53 3.46 33.64
C GLY A 390 -5.13 2.30 32.84
N PHE A 391 -6.30 1.79 33.25
CA PHE A 391 -7.01 0.75 32.51
C PHE A 391 -7.43 1.22 31.12
N VAL A 392 -8.03 2.42 31.03
CA VAL A 392 -8.45 3.01 29.77
C VAL A 392 -7.27 3.25 28.83
N PHE A 393 -6.14 3.72 29.37
CA PHE A 393 -4.89 3.87 28.62
C PHE A 393 -4.36 2.52 28.11
N ALA A 394 -4.36 1.48 28.95
CA ALA A 394 -3.92 0.14 28.57
C ALA A 394 -4.78 -0.44 27.44
N ILE A 395 -6.11 -0.31 27.54
CA ILE A 395 -7.04 -0.71 26.48
C ILE A 395 -6.75 0.07 25.20
N GLY A 396 -6.54 1.38 25.30
CA GLY A 396 -6.20 2.21 24.14
C GLY A 396 -4.89 1.82 23.48
N LEU A 397 -3.88 1.49 24.29
CA LEU A 397 -2.60 0.99 23.80
C LEU A 397 -2.77 -0.32 23.03
N VAL A 398 -3.59 -1.26 23.55
CA VAL A 398 -3.91 -2.52 22.86
C VAL A 398 -4.55 -2.26 21.50
N GLN A 399 -5.50 -1.31 21.42
CA GLN A 399 -6.13 -0.95 20.15
C GLN A 399 -5.12 -0.36 19.13
N VAL A 400 -4.23 0.53 19.59
CA VAL A 400 -3.18 1.11 18.73
C VAL A 400 -2.19 0.04 18.27
N VAL A 401 -1.76 -0.87 19.14
CA VAL A 401 -0.85 -1.97 18.78
C VAL A 401 -1.50 -2.89 17.74
N LEU A 402 -2.79 -3.24 17.91
CA LEU A 402 -3.52 -4.05 16.94
C LEU A 402 -3.60 -3.35 15.58
N LEU A 403 -3.84 -2.05 15.54
CA LEU A 403 -3.81 -1.26 14.31
C LEU A 403 -2.45 -1.36 13.60
N LEU A 404 -1.36 -1.12 14.34
CA LEU A 404 -0.01 -1.14 13.77
C LEU A 404 0.39 -2.53 13.27
N ALA A 405 0.03 -3.58 14.02
CA ALA A 405 0.33 -4.96 13.66
C ALA A 405 -0.45 -5.43 12.41
N THR A 406 -1.69 -4.96 12.24
CA THR A 406 -2.55 -5.40 11.12
C THR A 406 -2.37 -4.58 9.84
N ASN A 407 -1.76 -3.39 9.92
CA ASN A 407 -1.55 -2.46 8.81
C ASN A 407 -0.90 -3.10 7.58
N GLY A 408 0.26 -3.76 7.75
CA GLY A 408 1.02 -4.30 6.61
C GLY A 408 0.25 -5.36 5.81
N LEU A 409 -0.47 -6.24 6.50
CA LEU A 409 -1.29 -7.26 5.88
C LEU A 409 -2.52 -6.65 5.20
N MET A 410 -3.21 -5.71 5.87
CA MET A 410 -4.37 -5.01 5.29
C MET A 410 -3.99 -4.30 3.99
N ARG A 411 -2.89 -3.55 3.98
CA ARG A 411 -2.39 -2.85 2.78
C ARG A 411 -2.15 -3.82 1.61
N THR A 412 -1.57 -4.98 1.90
CA THR A 412 -1.28 -6.01 0.88
C THR A 412 -2.57 -6.61 0.32
N LEU A 413 -3.55 -6.91 1.17
CA LEU A 413 -4.85 -7.45 0.74
C LEU A 413 -5.64 -6.44 -0.09
N THR A 414 -5.69 -5.16 0.34
CA THR A 414 -6.35 -4.08 -0.41
C THR A 414 -5.72 -3.88 -1.79
N ARG A 415 -4.38 -3.94 -1.89
CA ARG A 415 -3.70 -3.80 -3.18
C ARG A 415 -4.09 -4.91 -4.16
N ARG A 416 -4.12 -6.17 -3.70
CA ARG A 416 -4.52 -7.32 -4.53
C ARG A 416 -5.97 -7.22 -5.02
N GLU A 417 -6.87 -6.76 -4.16
CA GLU A 417 -8.27 -6.53 -4.55
C GLU A 417 -8.43 -5.41 -5.56
N LEU A 418 -7.71 -4.30 -5.40
CA LEU A 418 -7.72 -3.20 -6.36
C LEU A 418 -7.21 -3.65 -7.74
N GLU A 419 -6.14 -4.44 -7.78
CA GLU A 419 -5.59 -5.00 -9.01
C GLU A 419 -6.59 -5.94 -9.70
N ALA A 420 -7.17 -6.89 -8.96
CA ALA A 420 -8.15 -7.82 -9.49
C ALA A 420 -9.41 -7.08 -9.99
N THR A 421 -9.85 -6.05 -9.27
CA THR A 421 -10.97 -5.19 -9.67
C THR A 421 -10.67 -4.43 -10.96
N GLY A 422 -9.45 -3.89 -11.09
CA GLY A 422 -8.99 -3.21 -12.31
C GLY A 422 -8.99 -4.14 -13.53
N LYS A 423 -8.51 -5.39 -13.37
CA LYS A 423 -8.52 -6.42 -14.43
C LYS A 423 -9.94 -6.75 -14.89
N THR A 424 -10.86 -7.00 -13.95
CA THR A 424 -12.27 -7.27 -14.27
C THR A 424 -12.93 -6.09 -14.99
N GLN A 425 -12.76 -4.86 -14.49
CA GLN A 425 -13.32 -3.65 -15.11
C GLN A 425 -12.74 -3.37 -16.50
N GLY A 426 -11.43 -3.58 -16.67
CA GLY A 426 -10.76 -3.45 -17.96
C GLY A 426 -11.32 -4.41 -19.00
N TYR A 427 -11.49 -5.69 -18.62
CA TYR A 427 -12.06 -6.69 -19.52
C TYR A 427 -13.52 -6.39 -19.90
N VAL A 428 -14.35 -5.93 -18.94
CA VAL A 428 -15.73 -5.52 -19.25
C VAL A 428 -15.75 -4.36 -20.26
N ASN A 429 -14.86 -3.38 -20.12
CA ASN A 429 -14.76 -2.28 -21.07
C ASN A 429 -14.34 -2.77 -22.47
N GLU A 430 -13.40 -3.70 -22.56
CA GLU A 430 -12.99 -4.34 -23.81
C GLU A 430 -14.15 -5.10 -24.46
N LEU A 431 -14.90 -5.89 -23.70
CA LEU A 431 -16.09 -6.60 -24.18
C LEU A 431 -17.14 -5.65 -24.74
N LEU A 432 -17.43 -4.54 -24.04
CA LEU A 432 -18.42 -3.56 -24.48
C LEU A 432 -17.98 -2.84 -25.75
N THR A 433 -16.70 -2.48 -25.84
CA THR A 433 -16.13 -1.83 -27.03
C THR A 433 -16.09 -2.78 -28.22
N GLY A 434 -15.78 -4.06 -27.99
CA GLY A 434 -15.69 -5.12 -28.99
C GLY A 434 -16.98 -5.90 -29.23
N MET A 435 -18.13 -5.43 -28.73
CA MET A 435 -19.37 -6.22 -28.68
C MET A 435 -19.84 -6.71 -30.04
N THR A 436 -19.70 -5.87 -31.08
CA THR A 436 -20.06 -6.22 -32.46
C THR A 436 -19.22 -7.38 -33.00
N THR A 437 -17.91 -7.32 -32.81
CA THR A 437 -16.96 -8.39 -33.21
C THR A 437 -17.26 -9.67 -32.45
N LEU A 438 -17.47 -9.56 -31.14
CA LEU A 438 -17.77 -10.70 -30.27
C LEU A 438 -19.08 -11.40 -30.68
N LYS A 439 -20.12 -10.63 -31.04
CA LYS A 439 -21.37 -11.15 -31.62
C LYS A 439 -21.15 -11.80 -32.99
N ALA A 440 -20.39 -11.15 -33.87
CA ALA A 440 -20.09 -11.69 -35.20
C ALA A 440 -19.34 -13.04 -35.14
N MET A 441 -18.50 -13.23 -34.11
CA MET A 441 -17.74 -14.47 -33.90
C MET A 441 -18.48 -15.54 -33.08
N GLY A 442 -19.67 -15.27 -32.54
CA GLY A 442 -20.40 -16.20 -31.66
C GLY A 442 -19.59 -16.62 -30.42
N ALA A 443 -18.74 -15.73 -29.91
CA ALA A 443 -17.77 -16.03 -28.86
C ALA A 443 -18.25 -15.65 -27.44
N GLU A 444 -19.54 -15.37 -27.25
CA GLU A 444 -20.11 -14.86 -26.00
C GLU A 444 -19.80 -15.78 -24.81
N GLN A 445 -19.96 -17.08 -24.98
CA GLN A 445 -19.76 -18.04 -23.88
C GLN A 445 -18.29 -18.12 -23.45
N ARG A 446 -17.36 -17.99 -24.40
CA ARG A 446 -15.92 -17.95 -24.12
C ARG A 446 -15.55 -16.68 -23.36
N ALA A 447 -16.09 -15.54 -23.81
CA ALA A 447 -15.90 -14.26 -23.14
C ALA A 447 -16.48 -14.26 -21.72
N TYR A 448 -17.68 -14.78 -21.56
CA TYR A 448 -18.30 -14.96 -20.24
C TYR A 448 -17.45 -15.85 -19.33
N GLY A 449 -16.92 -16.96 -19.84
CA GLY A 449 -16.02 -17.84 -19.08
C GLY A 449 -14.76 -17.12 -18.60
N HIS A 450 -14.12 -16.31 -19.46
CA HIS A 450 -12.95 -15.52 -19.08
C HIS A 450 -13.29 -14.44 -18.05
N TRP A 451 -14.38 -13.68 -18.27
CA TRP A 451 -14.87 -12.69 -17.32
C TRP A 451 -15.18 -13.32 -15.95
N SER A 452 -15.84 -14.49 -15.95
CA SER A 452 -16.20 -15.22 -14.74
C SER A 452 -14.95 -15.59 -13.92
N ASN A 453 -13.88 -16.05 -14.57
CA ASN A 453 -12.61 -16.34 -13.89
C ASN A 453 -11.99 -15.07 -13.25
N LEU A 454 -11.98 -13.95 -13.98
CA LEU A 454 -11.49 -12.67 -13.44
C LEU A 454 -12.36 -12.21 -12.26
N PHE A 455 -13.67 -12.34 -12.38
CA PHE A 455 -14.63 -11.99 -11.34
C PHE A 455 -14.47 -12.86 -10.09
N PHE A 456 -14.27 -14.17 -10.22
CA PHE A 456 -14.00 -15.05 -9.08
C PHE A 456 -12.66 -14.74 -8.39
N ASN A 457 -11.63 -14.34 -9.16
CA ASN A 457 -10.37 -13.87 -8.57
C ASN A 457 -10.55 -12.57 -7.77
N GLN A 458 -11.35 -11.63 -8.29
CA GLN A 458 -11.75 -10.41 -7.57
C GLN A 458 -12.54 -10.76 -6.31
N LEU A 459 -13.52 -11.66 -6.41
CA LEU A 459 -14.37 -12.07 -5.30
C LEU A 459 -13.54 -12.73 -4.18
N ASN A 460 -12.63 -13.65 -4.53
CA ASN A 460 -11.74 -14.29 -3.57
C ASN A 460 -10.83 -13.28 -2.85
N SER A 461 -10.31 -12.29 -3.58
CA SER A 461 -9.49 -11.22 -3.02
C SER A 461 -10.29 -10.34 -2.06
N SER A 462 -11.51 -9.97 -2.46
CA SER A 462 -12.43 -9.15 -1.65
C SER A 462 -12.91 -9.88 -0.40
N ILE A 463 -13.25 -11.17 -0.50
CA ILE A 463 -13.61 -12.03 0.63
C ILE A 463 -12.44 -12.13 1.62
N ARG A 464 -11.21 -12.34 1.14
CA ARG A 464 -10.04 -12.45 2.02
C ARG A 464 -9.76 -11.15 2.77
N ARG A 465 -9.84 -9.99 2.10
CA ARG A 465 -9.76 -8.68 2.77
C ARG A 465 -10.92 -8.49 3.74
N GLY A 466 -12.14 -8.82 3.32
CA GLY A 466 -13.37 -8.72 4.10
C GLY A 466 -13.28 -9.48 5.41
N TYR A 467 -12.95 -10.78 5.37
CA TYR A 467 -12.76 -11.60 6.57
C TYR A 467 -11.70 -11.01 7.50
N PHE A 468 -10.54 -10.59 6.98
CA PHE A 468 -9.50 -9.99 7.81
C PHE A 468 -9.98 -8.68 8.46
N SER A 469 -10.66 -7.82 7.71
CA SER A 469 -11.27 -6.60 8.23
C SER A 469 -12.32 -6.89 9.29
N SER A 470 -13.17 -7.91 9.09
CA SER A 470 -14.18 -8.34 10.05
C SER A 470 -13.54 -8.83 11.34
N VAL A 471 -12.49 -9.66 11.28
CA VAL A 471 -11.78 -10.13 12.48
C VAL A 471 -11.23 -8.96 13.30
N VAL A 472 -10.58 -7.99 12.65
CA VAL A 472 -10.04 -6.81 13.33
C VAL A 472 -11.16 -5.96 13.93
N ASN A 473 -12.24 -5.73 13.18
CA ASN A 473 -13.37 -4.94 13.66
C ASN A 473 -14.11 -5.62 14.82
N THR A 474 -14.28 -6.95 14.78
CA THR A 474 -14.86 -7.72 15.87
C THR A 474 -14.00 -7.60 17.12
N PHE A 475 -12.67 -7.74 17.02
CA PHE A 475 -11.78 -7.52 18.16
C PHE A 475 -11.91 -6.10 18.76
N MET A 476 -11.99 -5.08 17.91
CA MET A 476 -12.18 -3.69 18.33
C MET A 476 -13.52 -3.49 19.06
N LEU A 477 -14.62 -4.00 18.51
CA LEU A 477 -15.95 -3.94 19.12
C LEU A 477 -16.01 -4.73 20.43
N THR A 478 -15.36 -5.90 20.51
CA THR A 478 -15.25 -6.68 21.76
C THR A 478 -14.49 -5.89 22.82
N LEU A 479 -13.37 -5.26 22.48
CA LEU A 479 -12.67 -4.38 23.42
C LEU A 479 -13.56 -3.20 23.86
N GLN A 480 -14.28 -2.57 22.94
CA GLN A 480 -15.16 -1.44 23.24
C GLN A 480 -16.32 -1.81 24.18
N THR A 481 -16.87 -3.02 24.04
CA THR A 481 -18.00 -3.51 24.86
C THR A 481 -17.55 -4.13 26.18
N LEU A 482 -16.41 -4.83 26.20
CA LEU A 482 -15.86 -5.45 27.41
C LEU A 482 -15.27 -4.41 28.37
N SER A 483 -14.70 -3.33 27.85
CA SER A 483 -13.98 -2.34 28.66
C SER A 483 -14.86 -1.66 29.71
N PRO A 484 -16.06 -1.14 29.40
CA PRO A 484 -16.97 -0.60 30.42
C PRO A 484 -17.41 -1.64 31.46
N LEU A 485 -17.52 -2.92 31.09
CA LEU A 485 -17.89 -3.99 32.04
C LEU A 485 -16.76 -4.26 33.04
N VAL A 486 -15.52 -4.32 32.57
CA VAL A 486 -14.33 -4.48 33.42
C VAL A 486 -14.17 -3.26 34.32
N LEU A 487 -14.33 -2.05 33.78
CA LEU A 487 -14.27 -0.81 34.56
C LEU A 487 -15.38 -0.73 35.61
N LEU A 488 -16.59 -1.17 35.28
CA LEU A 488 -17.69 -1.26 36.24
C LEU A 488 -17.40 -2.27 37.35
N TRP A 489 -16.83 -3.43 37.04
CA TRP A 489 -16.41 -4.41 38.06
C TRP A 489 -15.32 -3.83 38.96
N VAL A 490 -14.23 -3.30 38.40
CA VAL A 490 -13.14 -2.68 39.17
C VAL A 490 -13.65 -1.50 40.00
N GLY A 491 -14.55 -0.69 39.44
CA GLY A 491 -15.22 0.40 40.12
C GLY A 491 -16.03 -0.07 41.31
N ALA A 492 -16.84 -1.11 41.15
CA ALA A 492 -17.68 -1.65 42.21
C ALA A 492 -16.83 -2.14 43.40
N ILE A 493 -15.69 -2.78 43.13
CA ILE A 493 -14.75 -3.17 44.20
C ILE A 493 -14.23 -1.94 44.98
N GLN A 494 -13.91 -0.84 44.29
CA GLN A 494 -13.44 0.39 44.94
C GLN A 494 -14.53 1.09 45.75
N VAL A 495 -15.77 1.07 45.28
CA VAL A 495 -16.94 1.58 46.01
C VAL A 495 -17.16 0.77 47.28
N VAL A 496 -17.15 -0.56 47.20
CA VAL A 496 -17.29 -1.45 48.37
C VAL A 496 -16.16 -1.25 49.38
N GLN A 497 -14.95 -0.90 48.91
CA GLN A 497 -13.81 -0.56 49.78
C GLN A 497 -13.87 0.87 50.35
N GLY A 498 -14.89 1.66 50.04
CA GLY A 498 -15.04 3.05 50.51
C GLY A 498 -14.05 4.04 49.88
N LYS A 499 -13.43 3.70 48.75
CA LYS A 499 -12.43 4.56 48.07
C LYS A 499 -13.04 5.53 47.06
N MET A 500 -14.31 5.33 46.69
CA MET A 500 -14.99 6.09 45.64
C MET A 500 -16.51 6.04 45.86
N ASP A 501 -17.20 7.16 45.57
CA ASP A 501 -18.66 7.24 45.62
C ASP A 501 -19.32 6.50 44.44
N GLU A 502 -20.56 6.05 44.60
CA GLU A 502 -21.31 5.32 43.57
C GLU A 502 -21.49 6.15 42.29
N GLY A 503 -21.82 7.43 42.41
CA GLY A 503 -22.02 8.32 41.26
C GLY A 503 -20.71 8.69 40.58
N THR A 504 -19.61 8.80 41.33
CA THR A 504 -18.28 8.98 40.74
C THR A 504 -17.87 7.76 39.91
N MET A 505 -18.14 6.55 40.38
CA MET A 505 -17.93 5.33 39.61
C MET A 505 -18.69 5.35 38.28
N LEU A 506 -20.00 5.64 38.33
CA LEU A 506 -20.85 5.64 37.14
C LEU A 506 -20.45 6.73 36.15
N ALA A 507 -20.05 7.91 36.65
CA ALA A 507 -19.53 8.98 35.82
C ALA A 507 -18.20 8.63 35.16
N LEU A 508 -17.27 7.99 35.88
CA LEU A 508 -16.01 7.50 35.30
C LEU A 508 -16.25 6.41 34.25
N ASN A 509 -17.21 5.53 34.47
CA ASN A 509 -17.59 4.52 33.48
C ASN A 509 -18.18 5.15 32.21
N ALA A 510 -19.06 6.15 32.36
CA ALA A 510 -19.60 6.92 31.24
C ALA A 510 -18.50 7.68 30.48
N LEU A 511 -17.58 8.34 31.19
CA LEU A 511 -16.41 9.01 30.60
C LEU A 511 -15.50 8.03 29.85
N ALA A 512 -15.29 6.83 30.39
CA ALA A 512 -14.51 5.80 29.72
C ALA A 512 -15.18 5.33 28.42
N ALA A 513 -16.50 5.14 28.41
CA ALA A 513 -17.23 4.85 27.18
C ALA A 513 -17.11 5.99 26.14
N SER A 514 -17.22 7.25 26.60
CA SER A 514 -17.00 8.43 25.76
C SER A 514 -15.56 8.57 25.25
N PHE A 515 -14.57 8.03 25.95
CA PHE A 515 -13.18 7.94 25.47
C PHE A 515 -12.98 6.84 24.42
N LEU A 516 -13.56 5.66 24.64
CA LEU A 516 -13.34 4.49 23.79
C LEU A 516 -13.94 4.65 22.38
N ALA A 517 -15.04 5.40 22.24
CA ALA A 517 -15.68 5.61 20.94
C ALA A 517 -14.83 6.44 19.96
N PRO A 518 -14.33 7.65 20.30
CA PRO A 518 -13.38 8.39 19.47
C PRO A 518 -12.09 7.63 19.20
N LEU A 519 -11.60 6.84 20.15
CA LEU A 519 -10.41 6.01 19.96
C LEU A 519 -10.63 4.91 18.91
N ALA A 520 -11.78 4.23 18.94
CA ALA A 520 -12.15 3.26 17.90
C ALA A 520 -12.30 3.94 16.53
N SER A 521 -12.85 5.16 16.50
CA SER A 521 -12.91 6.00 15.29
C SER A 521 -11.52 6.34 14.74
N LEU A 522 -10.55 6.69 15.60
CA LEU A 522 -9.15 6.92 15.20
C LEU A 522 -8.50 5.69 14.60
N VAL A 523 -8.73 4.51 15.18
CA VAL A 523 -8.24 3.24 14.64
C VAL A 523 -8.83 2.97 13.27
N SER A 524 -10.15 3.11 13.12
CA SER A 524 -10.84 2.97 11.83
C SER A 524 -10.31 3.98 10.80
N SER A 525 -10.10 5.23 11.23
CA SER A 525 -9.46 6.29 10.42
C SER A 525 -8.07 5.89 9.97
N GLY A 526 -7.27 5.29 10.85
CA GLY A 526 -5.94 4.79 10.53
C GLY A 526 -5.95 3.70 9.46
N GLN A 527 -6.92 2.79 9.49
CA GLN A 527 -7.10 1.76 8.45
C GLN A 527 -7.50 2.37 7.11
N GLN A 528 -8.44 3.31 7.17
CA GLN A 528 -8.94 4.03 6.03
C GLN A 528 -7.87 4.88 5.34
N LEU A 529 -7.02 5.58 6.10
CA LEU A 529 -5.89 6.34 5.57
C LEU A 529 -4.89 5.48 4.78
N GLN A 530 -4.76 4.19 5.10
CA GLN A 530 -3.92 3.27 4.34
C GLN A 530 -4.46 3.08 2.92
N ILE A 531 -5.77 2.97 2.76
CA ILE A 531 -6.44 2.82 1.46
C ILE A 531 -6.18 4.07 0.59
N VAL A 532 -6.19 5.25 1.20
CA VAL A 532 -5.94 6.49 0.47
C VAL A 532 -4.52 6.62 -0.06
N SER A 533 -3.52 6.05 0.62
CA SER A 533 -2.16 6.06 0.08
C SER A 533 -2.08 5.42 -1.31
N SER A 534 -2.77 4.28 -1.52
CA SER A 534 -2.83 3.63 -2.83
C SER A 534 -3.63 4.43 -3.87
N HIS A 535 -4.69 5.14 -3.47
CA HIS A 535 -5.42 6.00 -4.40
C HIS A 535 -4.64 7.27 -4.77
N LEU A 536 -3.89 7.84 -3.84
CA LEU A 536 -3.01 8.97 -4.11
C LEU A 536 -1.86 8.62 -5.02
N GLU A 537 -1.22 7.45 -4.85
CA GLU A 537 -0.20 6.96 -5.79
C GLU A 537 -0.75 6.89 -7.23
N ARG A 538 -2.02 6.50 -7.40
CA ARG A 538 -2.69 6.44 -8.72
C ARG A 538 -3.04 7.81 -9.30
N ILE A 539 -3.43 8.77 -8.45
CA ILE A 539 -3.70 10.17 -8.86
C ILE A 539 -2.40 10.87 -9.21
N ALA A 540 -1.35 10.67 -8.41
CA ALA A 540 -0.02 11.23 -8.63
C ALA A 540 0.54 10.82 -9.99
N ASP A 541 0.38 9.57 -10.40
CA ASP A 541 0.83 9.10 -11.73
C ASP A 541 0.16 9.84 -12.91
N ILE A 542 -1.02 10.47 -12.71
CA ILE A 542 -1.60 11.37 -13.72
C ILE A 542 -1.09 12.80 -13.54
N LEU A 543 -1.09 13.32 -12.31
CA LEU A 543 -0.70 14.72 -12.03
C LEU A 543 0.78 15.01 -12.25
N ASP A 544 1.63 13.98 -12.17
CA ASP A 544 3.07 14.07 -12.39
C ASP A 544 3.44 13.87 -13.87
N ALA A 545 2.50 13.40 -14.70
CA ALA A 545 2.73 13.18 -16.12
C ALA A 545 2.90 14.51 -16.86
N GLN A 546 3.85 14.58 -17.79
CA GLN A 546 4.12 15.84 -18.48
C GLN A 546 3.08 16.12 -19.56
N PRO A 547 2.54 17.35 -19.64
CA PRO A 547 1.70 17.79 -20.75
C PRO A 547 2.41 17.65 -22.11
N GLU A 548 1.64 17.34 -23.16
CA GLU A 548 2.13 17.24 -24.55
C GLU A 548 2.78 18.55 -25.01
N GLN A 549 2.21 19.67 -24.59
CA GLN A 549 2.69 21.00 -24.91
C GLN A 549 2.71 21.85 -23.64
N ASP A 550 3.79 22.63 -23.48
CA ASP A 550 3.83 23.67 -22.45
C ASP A 550 2.82 24.75 -22.84
N VAL A 551 1.68 24.79 -22.13
CA VAL A 551 0.56 25.71 -22.38
C VAL A 551 1.02 27.17 -22.45
N GLN A 552 2.13 27.53 -21.79
CA GLN A 552 2.68 28.89 -21.84
C GLN A 552 3.49 29.19 -23.10
N ARG A 553 3.90 28.18 -23.87
CA ARG A 553 4.70 28.30 -25.10
C ARG A 553 3.90 28.05 -26.38
N VAL A 554 2.69 27.51 -26.29
CA VAL A 554 1.85 27.20 -27.46
C VAL A 554 1.39 28.49 -28.14
N GLN A 555 1.74 28.65 -29.41
CA GLN A 555 1.22 29.71 -30.27
C GLN A 555 0.15 29.14 -31.19
N LYS A 556 -0.86 29.94 -31.51
CA LYS A 556 -1.84 29.57 -32.55
C LYS A 556 -1.10 29.37 -33.87
N PRO A 557 -1.23 28.20 -34.53
CA PRO A 557 -0.60 28.02 -35.82
C PRO A 557 -1.18 29.04 -36.81
N PRO A 558 -0.34 29.63 -37.69
CA PRO A 558 -0.84 30.44 -38.79
C PRO A 558 -1.72 29.58 -39.70
N ARG A 559 -2.58 30.21 -40.52
CA ARG A 559 -3.34 29.49 -41.55
C ARG A 559 -2.35 28.82 -42.50
N LEU A 560 -2.24 27.50 -42.40
CA LEU A 560 -1.36 26.70 -43.25
C LEU A 560 -1.94 26.67 -44.66
N SER A 561 -1.19 27.17 -45.63
CA SER A 561 -1.47 27.07 -47.07
C SER A 561 -0.22 26.52 -47.77
N GLY A 562 -0.40 25.63 -48.75
CA GLY A 562 0.72 25.04 -49.51
C GLY A 562 0.63 23.52 -49.67
N ARG A 563 1.74 22.91 -50.13
CA ARG A 563 1.87 21.47 -50.34
C ARG A 563 2.57 20.82 -49.14
N ILE A 564 2.08 19.68 -48.67
CA ILE A 564 2.72 18.86 -47.64
C ILE A 564 3.75 17.95 -48.33
N ARG A 565 5.01 17.99 -47.90
CA ARG A 565 6.09 17.11 -48.39
C ARG A 565 6.76 16.43 -47.20
N LEU A 566 6.88 15.11 -47.25
CA LEU A 566 7.60 14.29 -46.28
C LEU A 566 8.92 13.86 -46.96
N GLU A 567 10.07 14.13 -46.34
CA GLU A 567 11.37 13.71 -46.86
C GLU A 567 12.16 12.99 -45.79
N HIS A 568 12.62 11.77 -46.09
CA HIS A 568 13.45 10.95 -45.20
C HIS A 568 12.87 10.76 -43.78
N VAL A 569 11.54 10.70 -43.65
CA VAL A 569 10.88 10.53 -42.36
C VAL A 569 10.85 9.05 -41.99
N GLY A 570 11.57 8.68 -40.93
CA GLY A 570 11.44 7.39 -40.25
C GLY A 570 10.56 7.53 -39.02
N PHE A 571 9.61 6.60 -38.84
CA PHE A 571 8.78 6.52 -37.65
C PHE A 571 8.69 5.07 -37.19
N GLN A 572 8.85 4.87 -35.88
CA GLN A 572 8.63 3.60 -35.23
C GLN A 572 7.85 3.88 -33.94
N TYR A 573 6.82 3.06 -33.67
CA TYR A 573 6.18 3.06 -32.37
C TYR A 573 7.16 2.51 -31.33
N GLU A 574 7.27 3.17 -30.18
CA GLU A 574 8.07 2.72 -29.03
C GLU A 574 7.58 1.38 -28.46
#